data_AF-A0AAD6LCK8-F1
#
_entry.id   AF-A0AAD6LCK8-F1
#
_cell.length_a   1.000
_cell.length_b   1.000
_cell.length_c   1.000
_cell.angle_alpha   90.00
_cell.angle_beta   90.00
_cell.angle_gamma   90.00
#
_symmetry.space_group_name_H-M   'P 1'
#
loop_
_entity.id
_entity.type
_entity.pdbx_description
1 polymer ?
#
loop_
_entity_poly.entity_id
_entity_poly.type
_entity_poly.pdbx_seq_one_letter_code
_entity_poly.pdbx_strand_id
1 'polypeptide(L)'
;MESATSSKRQRVVQRAARDTVDEEEEEMFDERSVNKDLDIDSKIAALKVSLSVVCLLSRTGGKNLCRCSGTVVECERKQESGGGGGGGEFVATILTSANLLRFPAYSRYTFLAPDITVEVYLSKGKPLKGQVLGYDFHYNLAIIQITTDYPLPTAILTDIDVSMPLTPTPLLTDSKPFGLRPHTVDSSLFKLRGGDKVIALARTHNCHCLLVESGMLSIYKSSWLHCQELLYTSCKTTQVYIGGPLINCDGEVIGIVFHYDGYAAFLPINIASRCLQLLKRDRGVCHPWLGMTLTNSYAAKASVLEEIIQKFPHIRNGIIVKDV
;
A
#
# COMPACT_ATOMS: atom_id res chain seq x y z
N MET A 1 45.16 35.01 18.81
CA MET A 1 45.47 33.56 18.71
C MET A 1 44.21 32.76 19.06
N GLU A 2 43.14 32.92 18.28
CA GLU A 2 41.89 32.18 18.46
C GLU A 2 41.30 31.92 17.07
N SER A 3 41.76 30.85 16.40
CA SER A 3 41.27 30.46 15.07
C SER A 3 41.76 29.06 14.68
N ALA A 4 41.56 28.05 15.54
CA ALA A 4 41.98 26.68 15.20
C ALA A 4 41.08 25.54 15.73
N THR A 5 40.05 25.83 16.52
CA THR A 5 39.22 24.79 17.17
C THR A 5 37.81 24.61 16.59
N SER A 6 37.35 25.47 15.66
CA SER A 6 36.03 25.33 15.03
C SER A 6 35.99 24.37 13.82
N SER A 7 37.13 24.05 13.22
CA SER A 7 37.20 23.28 11.96
C SER A 7 37.10 21.75 12.13
N LYS A 8 37.28 21.23 13.35
CA LYS A 8 37.18 19.78 13.65
C LYS A 8 35.80 19.31 14.10
N ARG A 9 34.91 20.20 14.57
CA ARG A 9 33.53 19.83 14.95
C ARG A 9 32.52 19.86 13.80
N GLN A 10 32.81 20.56 12.70
CA GLN A 10 31.98 20.54 11.49
C GLN A 10 32.29 19.37 10.54
N ARG A 11 33.39 18.65 10.73
CA ARG A 11 33.74 17.46 9.91
C ARG A 11 33.20 16.12 10.44
N VAL A 12 32.58 16.10 11.62
CA VAL A 12 32.01 14.88 12.23
C VAL A 12 30.51 14.71 11.93
N VAL A 13 29.80 15.78 11.55
CA VAL A 13 28.36 15.73 11.22
C VAL A 13 28.10 15.54 9.72
N GLN A 14 29.11 15.66 8.85
CA GLN A 14 29.00 15.43 7.40
C GLN A 14 29.47 14.04 6.94
N ARG A 15 29.53 13.06 7.84
CA ARG A 15 29.93 11.66 7.51
C ARG A 15 28.85 10.61 7.72
N ALA A 16 27.59 11.01 7.92
CA ALA A 16 26.43 10.13 8.07
C ALA A 16 25.44 10.21 6.88
N ALA A 17 25.95 10.58 5.71
CA ALA A 17 25.29 10.34 4.42
C ALA A 17 26.36 9.78 3.47
N ARG A 18 27.00 8.69 3.90
CA ARG A 18 27.55 7.75 2.93
C ARG A 18 26.36 6.95 2.46
N ASP A 19 26.12 7.03 1.16
CA ASP A 19 25.44 6.00 0.40
C ASP A 19 26.15 4.65 0.66
N THR A 20 25.85 4.03 1.80
CA THR A 20 25.72 2.59 1.87
C THR A 20 24.28 2.34 1.47
N VAL A 21 24.07 2.27 0.16
CA VAL A 21 23.05 1.35 -0.34
C VAL A 21 23.53 0.01 0.18
N ASP A 22 23.00 -0.41 1.34
CA ASP A 22 22.94 -1.82 1.62
C ASP A 22 22.07 -2.36 0.48
N GLU A 23 22.72 -2.75 -0.61
CA GLU A 23 22.14 -3.64 -1.60
C GLU A 23 21.92 -4.95 -0.85
N GLU A 24 20.89 -5.01 0.00
CA GLU A 24 20.33 -6.29 0.41
C GLU A 24 20.05 -7.02 -0.90
N GLU A 25 20.85 -8.06 -1.18
CA GLU A 25 20.68 -8.84 -2.39
C GLU A 25 19.24 -9.35 -2.41
N GLU A 26 18.47 -8.89 -3.40
CA GLU A 26 17.08 -9.27 -3.58
C GLU A 26 17.03 -10.73 -4.06
N GLU A 27 17.09 -11.67 -3.12
CA GLU A 27 17.01 -13.11 -3.41
C GLU A 27 15.66 -13.49 -4.01
N MET A 28 15.67 -14.45 -4.95
CA MET A 28 14.43 -14.97 -5.54
C MET A 28 13.52 -15.59 -4.49
N PHE A 29 12.22 -15.64 -4.78
CA PHE A 29 11.22 -16.22 -3.90
C PHE A 29 11.64 -17.60 -3.35
N ASP A 30 12.03 -18.56 -4.19
CA ASP A 30 12.37 -19.92 -3.76
C ASP A 30 13.76 -20.04 -3.09
N GLU A 31 14.61 -19.02 -3.22
CA GLU A 31 15.98 -19.02 -2.65
C GLU A 31 16.01 -18.50 -1.21
N ARG A 32 15.08 -17.60 -0.87
CA ARG A 32 14.95 -17.05 0.48
C ARG A 32 14.71 -18.13 1.51
N SER A 33 15.54 -18.12 2.56
CA SER A 33 15.41 -19.06 3.69
C SER A 33 14.02 -19.06 4.32
N VAL A 34 13.37 -17.90 4.44
CA VAL A 34 12.00 -17.75 4.98
C VAL A 34 10.92 -18.41 4.11
N ASN A 35 11.22 -18.66 2.82
CA ASN A 35 10.27 -19.24 1.87
C ASN A 35 10.42 -20.75 1.67
N LYS A 36 11.48 -21.36 2.23
CA LYS A 36 11.66 -22.82 2.22
C LYS A 36 10.51 -23.54 2.93
N ASP A 37 9.98 -22.92 3.98
CA ASP A 37 8.86 -23.44 4.78
C ASP A 37 7.53 -22.71 4.50
N LEU A 38 7.44 -21.94 3.39
CA LEU A 38 6.18 -21.27 3.06
C LEU A 38 5.12 -22.32 2.69
N ASP A 39 3.96 -22.23 3.34
CA ASP A 39 2.82 -23.10 3.08
C ASP A 39 2.32 -22.98 1.64
N ILE A 40 1.75 -24.09 1.17
CA ILE A 40 1.27 -24.22 -0.20
C ILE A 40 0.15 -23.21 -0.52
N ASP A 41 -0.69 -22.87 0.45
CA ASP A 41 -1.81 -21.96 0.26
C ASP A 41 -1.30 -20.54 -0.04
N SER A 42 -0.28 -20.07 0.70
CA SER A 42 0.37 -18.79 0.39
C SER A 42 0.99 -18.76 -0.99
N LYS A 43 1.62 -19.85 -1.42
CA LYS A 43 2.18 -19.96 -2.78
C LYS A 43 1.09 -19.86 -3.84
N ILE A 44 -0.02 -20.57 -3.65
CA ILE A 44 -1.17 -20.52 -4.57
C ILE A 44 -1.77 -19.10 -4.61
N ALA A 45 -1.96 -18.46 -3.46
CA ALA A 45 -2.48 -17.09 -3.37
C ALA A 45 -1.57 -16.09 -4.09
N ALA A 46 -0.25 -16.18 -3.88
CA ALA A 46 0.73 -15.34 -4.55
C ALA A 46 0.71 -15.54 -6.08
N LEU A 47 0.62 -16.80 -6.54
CA LEU A 47 0.58 -17.13 -7.97
C LEU A 47 -0.64 -16.53 -8.67
N LYS A 48 -1.82 -16.56 -8.03
CA LYS A 48 -3.05 -15.96 -8.57
C LYS A 48 -2.89 -14.48 -8.94
N VAL A 49 -2.14 -13.73 -8.13
CA VAL A 49 -1.96 -12.27 -8.32
C VAL A 49 -0.67 -11.94 -9.06
N SER A 50 0.28 -12.87 -9.13
CA SER A 50 1.66 -12.63 -9.59
C SER A 50 1.77 -11.88 -10.91
N LEU A 51 0.96 -12.22 -11.93
CA LEU A 51 1.02 -11.59 -13.25
C LEU A 51 0.50 -10.14 -13.28
N SER A 52 -0.27 -9.75 -12.27
CA SER A 52 -0.76 -8.39 -12.08
C SER A 52 0.25 -7.52 -11.30
N VAL A 53 1.28 -8.12 -10.69
CA VAL A 53 2.31 -7.39 -9.94
C VAL A 53 3.42 -6.93 -10.89
N VAL A 54 3.77 -5.66 -10.81
CA VAL A 54 4.79 -5.01 -11.67
C VAL A 54 5.85 -4.30 -10.84
N CYS A 55 7.02 -4.08 -11.42
CA CYS A 55 8.05 -3.19 -10.88
C CYS A 55 7.99 -1.84 -11.61
N LEU A 56 8.18 -0.74 -10.89
CA LEU A 56 8.25 0.61 -11.43
C LEU A 56 9.56 1.27 -11.05
N LEU A 57 10.15 1.97 -12.02
CA LEU A 57 11.34 2.80 -11.84
C LEU A 57 11.03 4.21 -12.32
N SER A 58 11.25 5.20 -11.45
CA SER A 58 11.19 6.61 -11.80
C SER A 58 12.59 7.18 -12.01
N ARG A 59 12.70 8.14 -12.93
CA ARG A 59 13.92 8.92 -13.16
C ARG A 59 13.60 10.39 -13.27
N THR A 60 14.54 11.22 -12.83
CA THR A 60 14.50 12.68 -12.92
C THR A 60 15.90 13.18 -13.29
N GLY A 61 16.02 14.08 -14.26
CA GLY A 61 17.33 14.60 -14.70
C GLY A 61 18.34 13.51 -15.10
N GLY A 62 17.87 12.41 -15.67
CA GLY A 62 18.71 11.27 -16.08
C GLY A 62 19.16 10.33 -14.96
N LYS A 63 18.81 10.59 -13.69
CA LYS A 63 19.17 9.76 -12.55
C LYS A 63 17.96 8.97 -12.04
N ASN A 64 18.23 7.77 -11.50
CA ASN A 64 17.22 6.98 -10.80
C ASN A 64 16.72 7.75 -9.58
N LEU A 65 15.42 7.86 -9.44
CA LEU A 65 14.77 8.55 -8.33
C LEU A 65 14.27 7.53 -7.30
N CYS A 66 13.38 6.64 -7.72
CA CYS A 66 12.74 5.67 -6.84
C CYS A 66 12.43 4.38 -7.61
N ARG A 67 12.57 3.24 -6.94
CA ARG A 67 12.10 1.92 -7.38
C ARG A 67 11.02 1.46 -6.41
N CYS A 68 9.93 0.93 -6.94
CA CYS A 68 8.85 0.39 -6.14
C CYS A 68 8.09 -0.69 -6.93
N SER A 69 7.16 -1.37 -6.29
CA SER A 69 6.21 -2.28 -6.91
C SER A 69 4.88 -1.60 -7.20
N GLY A 70 4.04 -2.25 -7.98
CA GLY A 70 2.68 -1.80 -8.29
C GLY A 70 1.78 -2.97 -8.65
N THR A 71 0.49 -2.68 -8.74
CA THR A 71 -0.55 -3.66 -9.06
C THR A 71 -1.39 -3.18 -10.23
N VAL A 72 -1.50 -3.99 -11.29
CA VAL A 72 -2.44 -3.79 -12.39
C VAL A 72 -3.84 -4.10 -11.86
N VAL A 73 -4.72 -3.09 -11.86
CA VAL A 73 -6.07 -3.20 -11.30
C VAL A 73 -7.17 -3.13 -12.37
N GLU A 74 -6.85 -2.57 -13.53
CA GLU A 74 -7.76 -2.50 -14.67
C GLU A 74 -6.97 -2.66 -15.96
N CYS A 75 -7.58 -3.31 -16.95
CA CYS A 75 -7.04 -3.41 -18.30
C CYS A 75 -8.20 -3.44 -19.28
N GLU A 76 -8.30 -2.40 -20.11
CA GLU A 76 -9.40 -2.21 -21.04
C GLU A 76 -8.87 -2.12 -22.47
N ARG A 77 -9.62 -2.66 -23.43
CA ARG A 77 -9.30 -2.50 -24.84
C ARG A 77 -9.61 -1.07 -25.25
N LYS A 78 -8.64 -0.41 -25.88
CA LYS A 78 -8.80 0.92 -26.45
C LYS A 78 -9.83 0.83 -27.57
N GLN A 79 -10.91 1.61 -27.46
CA GLN A 79 -11.91 1.66 -28.52
C GLN A 79 -11.32 2.35 -29.75
N GLU A 80 -11.24 1.63 -30.86
CA GLU A 80 -10.88 2.19 -32.16
C GLU A 80 -12.10 2.87 -32.77
N SER A 81 -11.97 4.15 -33.12
CA SER A 81 -13.03 4.92 -33.79
C SER A 81 -13.27 4.51 -35.26
N GLY A 82 -12.80 3.34 -35.70
CA GLY A 82 -12.96 2.86 -37.07
C GLY A 82 -12.71 1.37 -37.19
N GLY A 83 -13.72 0.62 -37.65
CA GLY A 83 -13.67 -0.84 -37.74
C GLY A 83 -12.64 -1.33 -38.76
N GLY A 84 -11.55 -1.92 -38.25
CA GLY A 84 -10.60 -2.72 -39.02
C GLY A 84 -9.96 -3.76 -38.11
N GLY A 85 -10.32 -5.03 -38.29
CA GLY A 85 -9.87 -6.11 -37.41
C GLY A 85 -8.36 -6.37 -37.51
N GLY A 86 -7.74 -6.62 -36.34
CA GLY A 86 -6.48 -7.37 -36.28
C GLY A 86 -5.39 -6.89 -35.33
N GLY A 87 -5.71 -6.29 -34.17
CA GLY A 87 -4.75 -6.05 -33.09
C GLY A 87 -5.12 -4.82 -32.26
N GLY A 88 -5.83 -5.04 -31.14
CA GLY A 88 -6.28 -3.93 -30.29
C GLY A 88 -5.22 -3.53 -29.27
N GLU A 89 -4.90 -2.24 -29.19
CA GLU A 89 -4.18 -1.72 -28.02
C GLU A 89 -5.04 -1.86 -26.76
N PHE A 90 -4.41 -2.22 -25.66
CA PHE A 90 -4.99 -2.27 -24.33
C PHE A 90 -4.36 -1.19 -23.47
N VAL A 91 -5.17 -0.59 -22.62
CA VAL A 91 -4.74 0.42 -21.65
C VAL A 91 -4.91 -0.19 -20.27
N ALA A 92 -3.80 -0.29 -19.53
CA ALA A 92 -3.80 -0.83 -18.19
C ALA A 92 -3.53 0.25 -17.14
N THR A 93 -4.28 0.20 -16.03
CA THR A 93 -4.14 1.08 -14.88
C THR A 93 -3.42 0.35 -13.76
N ILE A 94 -2.37 0.97 -13.23
CA ILE A 94 -1.54 0.46 -12.14
C ILE A 94 -1.71 1.36 -10.92
N LEU A 95 -2.00 0.75 -9.78
CA LEU A 95 -1.88 1.39 -8.47
C LEU A 95 -0.50 1.16 -7.89
N THR A 96 0.08 2.23 -7.34
CA THR A 96 1.39 2.19 -6.67
C THR A 96 1.50 3.32 -5.64
N SER A 97 2.68 3.46 -5.04
CA SER A 97 3.00 4.50 -4.05
C SER A 97 3.39 5.82 -4.72
N ALA A 98 2.94 6.95 -4.16
CA ALA A 98 3.35 8.28 -4.62
C ALA A 98 4.83 8.60 -4.34
N ASN A 99 5.52 7.78 -3.52
CA ASN A 99 6.97 7.87 -3.36
C ASN A 99 7.71 7.69 -4.69
N LEU A 100 7.11 6.97 -5.65
CA LEU A 100 7.61 6.88 -7.02
C LEU A 100 7.81 8.27 -7.67
N LEU A 101 7.05 9.28 -7.25
CA LEU A 101 7.00 10.60 -7.88
C LEU A 101 7.63 11.72 -7.06
N ARG A 102 8.03 11.43 -5.81
CA ARG A 102 8.38 12.44 -4.81
C ARG A 102 9.83 12.91 -4.95
N PHE A 103 10.04 14.22 -4.89
CA PHE A 103 11.37 14.85 -4.89
C PHE A 103 11.50 15.98 -3.85
N PRO A 104 12.67 16.13 -3.18
CA PRO A 104 13.73 15.14 -3.12
C PRO A 104 13.23 13.87 -2.44
N ALA A 105 13.74 12.71 -2.86
CA ALA A 105 13.31 11.42 -2.30
C ALA A 105 13.43 11.45 -0.77
N TYR A 106 12.43 10.92 -0.08
CA TYR A 106 12.40 10.82 1.39
C TYR A 106 12.47 12.17 2.15
N SER A 107 12.17 13.29 1.48
CA SER A 107 12.02 14.61 2.13
C SER A 107 10.69 14.75 2.88
N ARG A 108 10.70 15.58 3.94
CA ARG A 108 9.47 16.02 4.63
C ARG A 108 8.61 16.95 3.78
N TYR A 109 9.19 17.59 2.77
CA TYR A 109 8.46 18.39 1.79
C TYR A 109 8.11 17.53 0.59
N THR A 110 6.83 17.53 0.21
CA THR A 110 6.31 16.71 -0.88
C THR A 110 6.17 17.53 -2.15
N PHE A 111 7.15 17.44 -3.04
CA PHE A 111 7.05 18.00 -4.40
C PHE A 111 7.07 16.88 -5.43
N LEU A 112 6.38 17.11 -6.55
CA LEU A 112 6.51 16.28 -7.74
C LEU A 112 7.90 16.50 -8.34
N ALA A 113 8.60 15.41 -8.70
CA ALA A 113 9.90 15.52 -9.36
C ALA A 113 9.78 16.22 -10.72
N PRO A 114 10.70 17.15 -11.05
CA PRO A 114 10.71 17.80 -12.36
C PRO A 114 11.07 16.78 -13.46
N ASP A 115 10.47 16.92 -14.65
CA ASP A 115 10.77 16.08 -15.83
C ASP A 115 10.75 14.57 -15.54
N ILE A 116 9.84 14.13 -14.68
CA ILE A 116 9.78 12.75 -14.24
C ILE A 116 9.39 11.79 -15.37
N THR A 117 10.12 10.70 -15.48
CA THR A 117 9.80 9.57 -16.37
C THR A 117 9.60 8.32 -15.55
N VAL A 118 8.58 7.53 -15.88
CA VAL A 118 8.30 6.24 -15.24
C VAL A 118 8.45 5.11 -16.25
N GLU A 119 9.23 4.10 -15.88
CA GLU A 119 9.39 2.83 -16.59
C GLU A 119 8.68 1.73 -15.80
N VAL A 120 7.91 0.90 -16.48
CA VAL A 120 7.15 -0.22 -15.89
C VAL A 120 7.69 -1.54 -16.43
N TYR A 121 8.06 -2.42 -15.52
CA TYR A 121 8.61 -3.74 -15.80
C TYR A 121 7.58 -4.78 -15.41
N LEU A 122 7.05 -5.47 -16.42
CA LEU A 122 6.15 -6.60 -16.24
C LEU A 122 6.92 -7.84 -15.76
N SER A 123 6.21 -8.97 -15.58
CA SER A 123 6.83 -10.25 -15.19
C SER A 123 7.87 -10.75 -16.18
N LYS A 124 7.75 -10.38 -17.46
CA LYS A 124 8.70 -10.64 -18.54
C LYS A 124 8.61 -9.52 -19.58
N GLY A 125 9.67 -9.40 -20.38
CA GLY A 125 9.69 -8.52 -21.55
C GLY A 125 10.41 -7.20 -21.31
N LYS A 126 10.30 -6.29 -22.29
CA LYS A 126 10.95 -4.99 -22.25
C LYS A 126 10.19 -4.02 -21.34
N PRO A 127 10.87 -3.02 -20.75
CA PRO A 127 10.19 -1.98 -19.99
C PRO A 127 9.22 -1.19 -20.89
N LEU A 128 8.08 -0.83 -20.31
CA LEU A 128 7.05 0.00 -20.93
C LEU A 128 7.10 1.40 -20.33
N LYS A 129 6.80 2.41 -21.14
CA LYS A 129 6.70 3.80 -20.65
C LYS A 129 5.39 3.97 -19.87
N GLY A 130 5.51 4.32 -18.59
CA GLY A 130 4.38 4.67 -17.72
C GLY A 130 4.02 6.15 -17.85
N GLN A 131 2.72 6.43 -17.95
CA GLN A 131 2.17 7.78 -17.88
C GLN A 131 1.56 8.00 -16.49
N VAL A 132 1.88 9.12 -15.85
CA VAL A 132 1.29 9.47 -14.56
C VAL A 132 -0.12 10.03 -14.82
N LEU A 133 -1.14 9.30 -14.41
CA LEU A 133 -2.54 9.73 -14.56
C LEU A 133 -2.97 10.67 -13.43
N GLY A 134 -2.49 10.39 -12.21
CA GLY A 134 -2.80 11.17 -11.02
C GLY A 134 -2.03 10.64 -9.81
N TYR A 135 -1.94 11.46 -8.77
CA TYR A 135 -1.29 11.08 -7.52
C TYR A 135 -1.88 11.85 -6.34
N ASP A 136 -1.66 11.30 -5.16
CA ASP A 136 -2.00 11.88 -3.88
C ASP A 136 -0.87 11.64 -2.88
N PHE A 137 -0.24 12.71 -2.39
CA PHE A 137 0.86 12.58 -1.43
C PHE A 137 0.39 12.34 0.01
N HIS A 138 -0.88 12.60 0.34
CA HIS A 138 -1.43 12.41 1.67
C HIS A 138 -1.63 10.93 1.97
N TYR A 139 -2.38 10.23 1.11
CA TYR A 139 -2.54 8.77 1.13
C TYR A 139 -1.36 8.03 0.48
N ASN A 140 -0.39 8.76 -0.07
CA ASN A 140 0.81 8.22 -0.72
C ASN A 140 0.48 7.26 -1.88
N LEU A 141 -0.45 7.64 -2.76
CA LEU A 141 -0.90 6.86 -3.91
C LEU A 141 -0.55 7.52 -5.23
N ALA A 142 -0.18 6.71 -6.22
CA ALA A 142 -0.05 7.14 -7.61
C ALA A 142 -0.74 6.17 -8.55
N ILE A 143 -1.27 6.70 -9.64
CA ILE A 143 -1.89 5.96 -10.71
C ILE A 143 -1.03 6.09 -11.95
N ILE A 144 -0.52 4.96 -12.43
CA ILE A 144 0.29 4.89 -13.63
C ILE A 144 -0.49 4.15 -14.71
N GLN A 145 -0.46 4.67 -15.93
CA GLN A 145 -1.09 4.06 -17.08
C GLN A 145 -0.03 3.57 -18.06
N ILE A 146 -0.23 2.37 -18.61
CA ILE A 146 0.59 1.80 -19.68
C ILE A 146 -0.30 1.34 -20.83
N THR A 147 0.30 1.21 -22.01
CA THR A 147 -0.35 0.65 -23.20
C THR A 147 0.37 -0.62 -23.65
N THR A 148 -0.39 -1.65 -23.98
CA THR A 148 0.09 -2.96 -24.43
C THR A 148 -0.69 -3.42 -25.66
N ASP A 149 -0.14 -4.37 -26.41
CA ASP A 149 -0.77 -5.03 -27.56
C ASP A 149 -1.56 -6.30 -27.17
N TYR A 150 -1.53 -6.67 -25.88
CA TYR A 150 -2.27 -7.78 -25.29
C TYR A 150 -2.92 -7.38 -23.95
N PRO A 151 -4.01 -8.03 -23.54
CA PRO A 151 -4.64 -7.76 -22.26
C PRO A 151 -3.72 -8.22 -21.12
N LEU A 152 -3.60 -7.38 -20.09
CA LEU A 152 -2.86 -7.71 -18.87
C LEU A 152 -3.81 -8.33 -17.83
N PRO A 153 -3.36 -9.36 -17.08
CA PRO A 153 -4.06 -9.82 -15.89
C PRO A 153 -4.26 -8.68 -14.89
N THR A 154 -5.47 -8.57 -14.35
CA THR A 154 -5.85 -7.59 -13.34
C THR A 154 -6.04 -8.28 -12.00
N ALA A 155 -5.57 -7.67 -10.92
CA ALA A 155 -5.83 -8.16 -9.58
C ALA A 155 -7.28 -7.92 -9.16
N ILE A 156 -7.85 -8.84 -8.38
CA ILE A 156 -9.15 -8.66 -7.74
C ILE A 156 -8.95 -7.83 -6.47
N LEU A 157 -9.72 -6.76 -6.32
CA LEU A 157 -9.69 -5.89 -5.14
C LEU A 157 -10.86 -6.25 -4.23
N THR A 158 -10.60 -6.47 -2.94
CA THR A 158 -11.64 -6.82 -1.96
C THR A 158 -11.64 -5.86 -0.79
N ASP A 159 -12.72 -5.10 -0.64
CA ASP A 159 -12.91 -4.18 0.49
C ASP A 159 -12.89 -4.95 1.82
N ILE A 160 -12.18 -4.38 2.79
CA ILE A 160 -12.00 -4.97 4.11
C ILE A 160 -12.89 -4.32 5.17
N ASP A 161 -13.34 -5.13 6.12
CA ASP A 161 -13.92 -4.71 7.38
C ASP A 161 -12.97 -5.05 8.52
N VAL A 162 -12.38 -4.00 9.12
CA VAL A 162 -11.47 -4.10 10.27
C VAL A 162 -12.16 -3.74 11.59
N SER A 163 -13.49 -3.69 11.62
CA SER A 163 -14.23 -3.43 12.84
C SER A 163 -13.95 -4.52 13.89
N MET A 164 -13.60 -4.08 15.10
CA MET A 164 -13.50 -4.96 16.26
C MET A 164 -14.76 -4.78 17.12
N PRO A 165 -15.56 -5.83 17.32
CA PRO A 165 -16.66 -5.78 18.27
C PRO A 165 -16.11 -5.60 19.68
N LEU A 166 -16.64 -4.61 20.39
CA LEU A 166 -16.24 -4.23 21.75
C LEU A 166 -16.78 -5.20 22.83
N THR A 167 -17.70 -6.10 22.46
CA THR A 167 -18.28 -7.08 23.37
C THR A 167 -17.80 -8.49 23.02
N PRO A 168 -17.18 -9.25 23.95
CA PRO A 168 -17.07 -10.68 23.83
C PRO A 168 -18.47 -11.26 24.06
N THR A 169 -19.26 -11.46 23.01
CA THR A 169 -20.60 -12.03 23.18
C THR A 169 -20.62 -13.47 22.67
N PRO A 170 -21.10 -14.44 23.47
CA PRO A 170 -21.58 -15.68 22.89
C PRO A 170 -22.75 -15.35 21.95
N LEU A 171 -22.85 -16.15 20.90
CA LEU A 171 -23.90 -16.11 19.88
C LEU A 171 -25.27 -15.78 20.49
N LEU A 172 -26.06 -14.96 19.77
CA LEU A 172 -27.47 -14.60 20.01
C LEU A 172 -27.69 -13.31 20.83
N THR A 173 -27.90 -12.19 20.13
CA THR A 173 -29.02 -11.27 20.38
C THR A 173 -29.04 -10.18 19.30
N ASP A 174 -30.03 -10.28 18.40
CA ASP A 174 -30.48 -9.23 17.51
C ASP A 174 -31.01 -8.06 18.35
N SER A 175 -30.19 -7.04 18.56
CA SER A 175 -30.69 -5.71 18.91
C SER A 175 -30.06 -4.72 17.96
N LYS A 176 -30.91 -4.02 17.19
CA LYS A 176 -30.50 -2.95 16.28
C LYS A 176 -30.08 -1.73 17.11
N PRO A 177 -28.81 -1.32 17.09
CA PRO A 177 -28.40 -0.07 17.71
C PRO A 177 -28.86 1.12 16.84
N PHE A 178 -29.15 2.25 17.48
CA PHE A 178 -29.20 3.54 16.83
C PHE A 178 -27.77 3.94 16.43
N GLY A 179 -27.43 3.77 15.16
CA GLY A 179 -26.18 4.23 14.56
C GLY A 179 -26.46 4.86 13.21
N LEU A 180 -25.62 5.82 12.80
CA LEU A 180 -25.58 6.27 11.41
C LEU A 180 -25.46 5.03 10.52
N ARG A 181 -26.50 4.74 9.74
CA ARG A 181 -26.50 3.56 8.87
C ARG A 181 -25.39 3.76 7.83
N PRO A 182 -24.41 2.85 7.71
CA PRO A 182 -23.56 2.82 6.54
C PRO A 182 -24.46 2.72 5.31
N HIS A 183 -24.18 3.50 4.27
CA HIS A 183 -24.86 3.35 2.97
C HIS A 183 -24.52 2.02 2.26
N THR A 184 -23.79 1.13 2.92
CA THR A 184 -23.45 -0.21 2.46
C THR A 184 -23.76 -1.20 3.59
N VAL A 185 -25.01 -1.64 3.66
CA VAL A 185 -25.31 -2.95 4.24
C VAL A 185 -24.88 -3.94 3.19
N ASP A 186 -23.63 -4.39 3.22
CA ASP A 186 -23.21 -5.42 2.28
C ASP A 186 -22.44 -6.53 3.00
N SER A 187 -22.93 -7.75 2.80
CA SER A 187 -22.39 -9.00 3.33
C SER A 187 -21.09 -9.43 2.61
N SER A 188 -20.52 -8.53 1.80
CA SER A 188 -19.42 -8.77 0.87
C SER A 188 -18.05 -8.30 1.36
N LEU A 189 -17.97 -7.59 2.50
CA LEU A 189 -16.69 -7.13 3.06
C LEU A 189 -15.89 -8.30 3.66
N PHE A 190 -14.60 -8.36 3.33
CA PHE A 190 -13.68 -9.32 3.94
C PHE A 190 -13.36 -8.90 5.37
N LYS A 191 -13.79 -9.69 6.35
CA LYS A 191 -13.53 -9.43 7.77
C LYS A 191 -12.07 -9.74 8.08
N LEU A 192 -11.28 -8.69 8.27
CA LEU A 192 -9.85 -8.81 8.58
C LEU A 192 -9.61 -8.52 10.06
N ARG A 193 -9.07 -9.49 10.78
CA ARG A 193 -8.84 -9.48 12.23
C ARG A 193 -7.35 -9.53 12.55
N GLY A 194 -6.99 -9.02 13.73
CA GLY A 194 -5.63 -9.17 14.23
C GLY A 194 -5.23 -10.63 14.35
N GLY A 195 -4.05 -10.97 13.82
CA GLY A 195 -3.58 -12.36 13.69
C GLY A 195 -3.94 -13.03 12.37
N ASP A 196 -4.85 -12.46 11.56
CA ASP A 196 -5.16 -13.03 10.25
C ASP A 196 -3.95 -12.96 9.33
N LYS A 197 -3.74 -14.04 8.59
CA LYS A 197 -2.62 -14.18 7.68
C LYS A 197 -2.80 -13.28 6.46
N VAL A 198 -1.72 -12.62 6.08
CA VAL A 198 -1.64 -11.71 4.94
C VAL A 198 -0.31 -11.92 4.23
N ILE A 199 -0.31 -11.66 2.92
CA ILE A 199 0.85 -11.93 2.07
C ILE A 199 1.18 -10.66 1.29
N ALA A 200 2.39 -10.14 1.46
CA ALA A 200 2.89 -9.00 0.70
C ALA A 200 3.59 -9.51 -0.57
N LEU A 201 3.34 -8.86 -1.70
CA LEU A 201 3.96 -9.18 -2.98
C LEU A 201 4.72 -7.99 -3.55
N ALA A 202 5.82 -8.28 -4.25
CA ALA A 202 6.62 -7.29 -4.93
C ALA A 202 7.26 -7.88 -6.20
N ARG A 203 7.79 -7.02 -7.07
CA ARG A 203 8.61 -7.46 -8.20
C ARG A 203 9.92 -6.68 -8.24
N THR A 204 11.01 -7.41 -8.47
CA THR A 204 12.35 -6.83 -8.58
C THR A 204 12.60 -6.27 -9.97
N HIS A 205 13.46 -5.25 -10.06
CA HIS A 205 13.83 -4.61 -11.32
C HIS A 205 14.78 -5.47 -12.16
N ASN A 206 15.79 -6.07 -11.53
CA ASN A 206 16.92 -6.67 -12.27
C ASN A 206 16.60 -8.05 -12.87
N CYS A 207 15.95 -8.93 -12.11
CA CYS A 207 15.62 -10.29 -12.53
C CYS A 207 14.14 -10.51 -12.82
N HIS A 208 13.30 -9.45 -12.71
CA HIS A 208 11.85 -9.54 -12.81
C HIS A 208 11.22 -10.54 -11.83
N CYS A 209 11.93 -10.87 -10.75
CA CYS A 209 11.53 -11.91 -9.82
C CYS A 209 10.34 -11.46 -8.98
N LEU A 210 9.39 -12.37 -8.75
CA LEU A 210 8.35 -12.15 -7.76
C LEU A 210 8.98 -12.32 -6.38
N LEU A 211 8.74 -11.38 -5.48
CA LEU A 211 9.03 -11.53 -4.05
C LEU A 211 7.71 -11.68 -3.30
N VAL A 212 7.71 -12.53 -2.27
CA VAL A 212 6.54 -12.85 -1.47
C VAL A 212 6.97 -12.92 -0.01
N GLU A 213 6.22 -12.25 0.87
CA GLU A 213 6.44 -12.27 2.32
C GLU A 213 5.12 -12.48 3.04
N SER A 214 5.01 -13.60 3.75
CA SER A 214 3.84 -13.89 4.58
C SER A 214 4.02 -13.32 5.99
N GLY A 215 2.91 -12.86 6.56
CA GLY A 215 2.85 -12.39 7.94
C GLY A 215 1.42 -12.40 8.45
N MET A 216 1.20 -11.71 9.56
CA MET A 216 -0.12 -11.55 10.17
C MET A 216 -0.45 -10.08 10.31
N LEU A 217 -1.74 -9.75 10.28
CA LEU A 217 -2.20 -8.42 10.66
C LEU A 217 -1.83 -8.14 12.13
N SER A 218 -1.11 -7.05 12.34
CA SER A 218 -0.76 -6.55 13.65
C SER A 218 -1.78 -5.51 14.11
N ILE A 219 -2.26 -5.67 15.34
CA ILE A 219 -3.10 -4.68 16.02
C ILE A 219 -2.23 -3.54 16.59
N TYR A 220 -0.90 -3.74 16.67
CA TYR A 220 0.02 -2.76 17.22
C TYR A 220 0.31 -1.65 16.21
N LYS A 221 -0.05 -0.41 16.58
CA LYS A 221 0.21 0.79 15.80
C LYS A 221 1.51 1.44 16.26
N SER A 222 2.50 1.52 15.37
CA SER A 222 3.70 2.34 15.57
C SER A 222 3.36 3.82 15.33
N SER A 223 3.70 4.70 16.28
CA SER A 223 3.29 6.11 16.33
C SER A 223 3.95 7.04 15.30
N TRP A 224 4.74 6.51 14.38
CA TRP A 224 5.69 7.30 13.60
C TRP A 224 5.26 7.61 12.16
N LEU A 225 4.29 6.87 11.61
CA LEU A 225 3.69 7.23 10.33
C LEU A 225 2.55 8.23 10.57
N HIS A 226 2.61 9.39 9.90
CA HIS A 226 1.64 10.47 10.06
C HIS A 226 0.24 10.19 9.46
N CYS A 227 0.03 9.03 8.85
CA CYS A 227 -1.27 8.61 8.31
C CYS A 227 -1.95 7.66 9.29
N GLN A 228 -3.10 8.09 9.84
CA GLN A 228 -3.79 7.35 10.89
C GLN A 228 -4.54 6.11 10.35
N GLU A 229 -4.75 6.08 9.05
CA GLU A 229 -5.49 5.08 8.29
C GLU A 229 -4.68 3.83 7.97
N LEU A 230 -3.35 3.88 8.15
CA LEU A 230 -2.48 2.73 7.89
C LEU A 230 -2.68 1.62 8.91
N LEU A 231 -2.67 0.40 8.39
CA LEU A 231 -2.65 -0.84 9.14
C LEU A 231 -1.25 -1.45 9.06
N TYR A 232 -0.91 -2.32 10.01
CA TYR A 232 0.42 -2.89 10.15
C TYR A 232 0.37 -4.40 10.05
N THR A 233 1.42 -5.01 9.51
CA THR A 233 1.57 -6.47 9.47
C THR A 233 2.94 -6.87 9.97
N SER A 234 3.09 -8.13 10.33
CA SER A 234 4.38 -8.72 10.67
C SER A 234 5.19 -9.14 9.43
N CYS A 235 4.74 -8.82 8.21
CA CYS A 235 5.48 -9.13 6.98
C CYS A 235 6.82 -8.39 7.00
N LYS A 236 7.92 -9.14 6.86
CA LYS A 236 9.28 -8.58 6.79
C LYS A 236 9.53 -8.07 5.39
N THR A 237 9.28 -6.79 5.17
CA THR A 237 9.38 -6.19 3.83
C THR A 237 10.58 -5.28 3.72
N THR A 238 11.07 -5.10 2.51
CA THR A 238 12.08 -4.10 2.14
C THR A 238 11.42 -3.01 1.29
N GLN A 239 12.20 -2.01 0.86
CA GLN A 239 11.68 -0.90 0.03
C GLN A 239 11.06 -1.36 -1.31
N VAL A 240 11.42 -2.53 -1.82
CA VAL A 240 10.90 -3.08 -3.09
C VAL A 240 9.39 -3.33 -3.01
N TYR A 241 8.88 -3.66 -1.82
CA TYR A 241 7.46 -3.92 -1.59
C TYR A 241 6.60 -2.66 -1.62
N ILE A 242 7.20 -1.47 -1.51
CA ILE A 242 6.47 -0.21 -1.53
C ILE A 242 5.64 -0.14 -2.82
N GLY A 243 4.36 0.22 -2.72
CA GLY A 243 3.40 0.27 -3.83
C GLY A 243 2.88 -1.09 -4.30
N GLY A 244 3.48 -2.21 -3.86
CA GLY A 244 3.02 -3.56 -4.17
C GLY A 244 1.75 -3.95 -3.42
N PRO A 245 1.07 -5.03 -3.82
CA PRO A 245 -0.16 -5.45 -3.17
C PRO A 245 0.10 -6.22 -1.88
N LEU A 246 -0.78 -6.01 -0.91
CA LEU A 246 -1.02 -6.93 0.20
C LEU A 246 -2.29 -7.73 -0.10
N ILE A 247 -2.21 -9.06 -0.01
CA ILE A 247 -3.30 -9.97 -0.37
C ILE A 247 -3.75 -10.82 0.83
N ASN A 248 -5.01 -11.25 0.80
CA ASN A 248 -5.52 -12.32 1.67
C ASN A 248 -5.11 -13.72 1.13
N CYS A 249 -5.44 -14.77 1.88
CA CYS A 249 -5.15 -16.16 1.49
C CYS A 249 -5.90 -16.61 0.22
N ASP A 250 -6.94 -15.89 -0.20
CA ASP A 250 -7.71 -16.20 -1.40
C ASP A 250 -7.04 -15.67 -2.68
N GLY A 251 -6.04 -14.81 -2.55
CA GLY A 251 -5.39 -14.14 -3.67
C GLY A 251 -6.09 -12.86 -4.09
N GLU A 252 -6.75 -12.18 -3.16
CA GLU A 252 -7.42 -10.90 -3.38
C GLU A 252 -6.66 -9.77 -2.69
N VAL A 253 -6.56 -8.62 -3.36
CA VAL A 253 -5.82 -7.46 -2.86
C VAL A 253 -6.68 -6.72 -1.84
N ILE A 254 -6.15 -6.64 -0.62
CA ILE A 254 -6.76 -5.98 0.53
C ILE A 254 -6.06 -4.67 0.90
N GLY A 255 -4.92 -4.37 0.28
CA GLY A 255 -4.24 -3.09 0.47
C GLY A 255 -2.96 -2.90 -0.35
N ILE A 256 -2.34 -1.73 -0.15
CA ILE A 256 -1.10 -1.31 -0.83
C ILE A 256 0.00 -1.11 0.22
N VAL A 257 1.13 -1.78 0.04
CA VAL A 257 2.25 -1.79 1.01
C VAL A 257 3.07 -0.49 0.91
N PHE A 258 3.47 0.09 2.04
CA PHE A 258 4.30 1.30 2.09
C PHE A 258 5.64 1.14 2.81
N HIS A 259 5.86 0.02 3.51
CA HIS A 259 7.06 -0.29 4.29
C HIS A 259 7.42 0.75 5.37
N TYR A 260 7.73 0.28 6.57
CA TYR A 260 8.20 1.10 7.68
C TYR A 260 9.03 0.27 8.65
N ASP A 261 10.29 0.65 8.86
CA ASP A 261 11.17 0.10 9.91
C ASP A 261 11.25 -1.45 9.87
N GLY A 262 11.43 -2.02 8.68
CA GLY A 262 11.52 -3.48 8.47
C GLY A 262 10.18 -4.23 8.43
N TYR A 263 9.06 -3.55 8.70
CA TYR A 263 7.72 -4.13 8.67
C TYR A 263 6.84 -3.50 7.59
N ALA A 264 5.82 -4.22 7.15
CA ALA A 264 4.85 -3.66 6.22
C ALA A 264 3.76 -2.87 6.96
N ALA A 265 3.77 -1.56 6.79
CA ALA A 265 2.53 -0.77 6.87
C ALA A 265 1.81 -0.84 5.52
N PHE A 266 0.48 -0.80 5.52
CA PHE A 266 -0.31 -0.80 4.29
C PHE A 266 -1.52 0.13 4.38
N LEU A 267 -1.90 0.66 3.22
CA LEU A 267 -3.14 1.40 3.05
C LEU A 267 -4.27 0.44 2.67
N PRO A 268 -5.39 0.40 3.42
CA PRO A 268 -6.56 -0.39 3.08
C PRO A 268 -7.05 -0.13 1.65
N ILE A 269 -7.44 -1.18 0.94
CA ILE A 269 -7.89 -1.06 -0.45
C ILE A 269 -9.17 -0.22 -0.56
N ASN A 270 -10.01 -0.17 0.47
CA ASN A 270 -11.21 0.67 0.51
C ASN A 270 -10.87 2.15 0.26
N ILE A 271 -9.74 2.62 0.83
CA ILE A 271 -9.29 4.00 0.66
C ILE A 271 -8.66 4.16 -0.73
N ALA A 272 -7.78 3.23 -1.12
CA ALA A 272 -7.11 3.29 -2.42
C ALA A 272 -8.08 3.25 -3.61
N SER A 273 -9.11 2.41 -3.56
CA SER A 273 -10.18 2.32 -4.56
C SER A 273 -10.98 3.62 -4.66
N ARG A 274 -11.23 4.30 -3.53
CA ARG A 274 -11.87 5.63 -3.55
C ARG A 274 -10.97 6.70 -4.13
N CYS A 275 -9.69 6.72 -3.77
CA CYS A 275 -8.70 7.61 -4.38
C CYS A 275 -8.59 7.38 -5.89
N LEU A 276 -8.60 6.12 -6.34
CA LEU A 276 -8.59 5.76 -7.76
C LEU A 276 -9.77 6.38 -8.52
N GLN A 277 -11.00 6.26 -7.98
CA GLN A 277 -12.20 6.85 -8.57
C GLN A 277 -12.11 8.38 -8.65
N LEU A 278 -11.68 9.02 -7.56
CA LEU A 278 -11.58 10.49 -7.47
C LEU A 278 -10.50 11.06 -8.38
N LEU A 279 -9.30 10.45 -8.38
CA LEU A 279 -8.20 10.91 -9.24
C LEU A 279 -8.52 10.76 -10.72
N LYS A 280 -9.28 9.73 -11.11
CA LYS A 280 -9.74 9.56 -12.50
C LYS A 280 -10.78 10.60 -12.91
N ARG A 281 -11.73 10.90 -12.03
CA ARG A 281 -12.84 11.81 -12.35
C ARG A 281 -12.46 13.28 -12.20
N ASP A 282 -11.84 13.62 -11.08
CA ASP A 282 -11.69 14.99 -10.59
C ASP A 282 -10.23 15.48 -10.63
N ARG A 283 -9.28 14.63 -11.07
CA ARG A 283 -7.82 14.87 -11.09
C ARG A 283 -7.21 15.26 -9.73
N GLY A 284 -7.92 15.02 -8.64
CA GLY A 284 -7.48 15.33 -7.28
C GLY A 284 -8.35 14.65 -6.23
N VAL A 285 -7.81 14.51 -5.02
CA VAL A 285 -8.52 13.99 -3.86
C VAL A 285 -8.75 15.15 -2.89
N CYS A 286 -10.02 15.45 -2.59
CA CYS A 286 -10.38 16.42 -1.56
C CYS A 286 -10.28 15.76 -0.18
N HIS A 287 -9.61 16.43 0.76
CA HIS A 287 -9.45 15.96 2.14
C HIS A 287 -10.24 16.88 3.07
N PRO A 288 -11.56 16.66 3.26
CA PRO A 288 -12.34 17.46 4.19
C PRO A 288 -11.81 17.24 5.62
N TRP A 289 -11.38 18.32 6.27
CA TRP A 289 -10.91 18.28 7.65
C TRP A 289 -12.04 18.67 8.59
N LEU A 290 -12.48 17.73 9.43
CA LEU A 290 -13.59 17.92 10.37
C LEU A 290 -13.15 18.47 11.73
N GLY A 291 -11.86 18.75 11.93
CA GLY A 291 -11.33 19.22 13.22
C GLY A 291 -11.13 18.12 14.28
N MET A 292 -11.54 16.89 14.01
CA MET A 292 -11.54 15.80 15.00
C MET A 292 -10.47 14.75 14.71
N THR A 293 -9.81 14.24 15.77
CA THR A 293 -8.94 13.07 15.66
C THR A 293 -9.72 11.81 16.01
N LEU A 294 -9.85 10.90 15.05
CA LEU A 294 -10.59 9.65 15.19
C LEU A 294 -9.65 8.47 15.40
N THR A 295 -10.05 7.48 16.19
CA THR A 295 -9.31 6.24 16.36
C THR A 295 -10.27 5.06 16.39
N ASN A 296 -9.95 4.01 15.64
CA ASN A 296 -10.75 2.78 15.63
C ASN A 296 -10.59 2.04 16.97
N SER A 297 -11.63 1.31 17.39
CA SER A 297 -11.67 0.56 18.64
C SER A 297 -10.50 -0.41 18.80
N TYR A 298 -10.10 -1.13 17.74
CA TYR A 298 -8.98 -2.08 17.81
C TYR A 298 -7.64 -1.42 18.16
N ALA A 299 -7.47 -0.14 17.83
CA ALA A 299 -6.23 0.61 18.08
C ALA A 299 -6.21 1.27 19.47
N ALA A 300 -7.29 1.16 20.24
CA ALA A 300 -7.34 1.67 21.61
C ALA A 300 -6.71 0.67 22.59
N LYS A 301 -6.13 1.19 23.68
CA LYS A 301 -5.58 0.37 24.76
C LYS A 301 -6.71 -0.42 25.43
N ALA A 302 -6.43 -1.65 25.83
CA ALA A 302 -7.39 -2.50 26.54
C ALA A 302 -8.02 -1.79 27.75
N SER A 303 -7.25 -1.01 28.51
CA SER A 303 -7.75 -0.23 29.65
C SER A 303 -8.79 0.83 29.28
N VAL A 304 -8.64 1.47 28.11
CA VAL A 304 -9.61 2.45 27.60
C VAL A 304 -10.87 1.73 27.13
N LEU A 305 -10.71 0.58 26.47
CA LEU A 305 -11.84 -0.23 26.03
C LEU A 305 -12.65 -0.76 27.21
N GLU A 306 -11.97 -1.22 28.28
CA GLU A 306 -12.60 -1.66 29.51
C GLU A 306 -13.45 -0.55 30.15
N GLU A 307 -12.92 0.67 30.25
CA GLU A 307 -13.66 1.82 30.76
C GLU A 307 -14.90 2.14 29.92
N ILE A 308 -14.77 2.07 28.58
CA ILE A 308 -15.89 2.27 27.66
C ILE A 308 -16.96 1.20 27.86
N ILE A 309 -16.57 -0.07 27.97
CA ILE A 309 -17.51 -1.20 28.18
C ILE A 309 -18.23 -1.05 29.52
N GLN A 310 -17.51 -0.63 30.58
CA GLN A 310 -18.10 -0.39 31.91
C GLN A 310 -19.11 0.76 31.89
N LYS A 311 -18.79 1.87 31.22
CA LYS A 311 -19.67 3.06 31.15
C LYS A 311 -20.82 2.89 30.16
N PHE A 312 -20.59 2.17 29.07
CA PHE A 312 -21.51 2.05 27.95
C PHE A 312 -21.63 0.59 27.45
N PRO A 313 -22.21 -0.32 28.26
CA PRO A 313 -22.25 -1.76 27.97
C PRO A 313 -23.05 -2.13 26.70
N HIS A 314 -23.86 -1.20 26.17
CA HIS A 314 -24.64 -1.40 24.96
C HIS A 314 -23.89 -1.04 23.67
N ILE A 315 -22.73 -0.38 23.76
CA ILE A 315 -21.93 -0.01 22.58
C ILE A 315 -21.19 -1.24 22.09
N ARG A 316 -21.59 -1.74 20.92
CA ARG A 316 -20.98 -2.91 20.28
C ARG A 316 -19.86 -2.53 19.30
N ASN A 317 -20.04 -1.43 18.58
CA ASN A 317 -19.13 -0.91 17.57
C ASN A 317 -19.09 0.62 17.67
N GLY A 318 -17.98 1.24 17.29
CA GLY A 318 -17.88 2.70 17.27
C GLY A 318 -16.49 3.19 16.91
N ILE A 319 -16.37 4.51 16.78
CA ILE A 319 -15.12 5.22 16.58
C ILE A 319 -14.88 6.07 17.83
N ILE A 320 -13.65 6.05 18.35
CA ILE A 320 -13.26 6.84 19.53
C ILE A 320 -12.74 8.19 19.04
N VAL A 321 -13.35 9.27 19.52
CA VAL A 321 -12.85 10.64 19.31
C VAL A 321 -11.78 10.90 20.37
N LYS A 322 -10.56 11.23 19.94
CA LYS A 322 -9.45 11.56 20.84
C LYS A 322 -9.37 13.05 21.16
N ASP A 323 -9.56 13.89 20.14
CA ASP A 323 -9.45 15.35 20.24
C ASP A 323 -10.51 16.01 19.33
N VAL A 324 -10.92 17.23 19.70
CA VAL A 324 -11.91 18.10 19.01
C VAL A 324 -11.36 19.51 18.90
#